data_AF-A0A662GB67-F1
#
_entry.id   AF-A0A662GB67-F1
#
_cell.length_a   1.000
_cell.length_b   1.000
_cell.length_c   1.000
_cell.angle_alpha   90.00
_cell.angle_beta   90.00
_cell.angle_gamma   90.00
#
_symmetry.space_group_name_H-M   'P 1'
#
loop_
_entity.id
_entity.type
_entity.pdbx_description
1 polymer ?
#
loop_
_entity_poly.entity_id
_entity_poly.type
_entity_poly.pdbx_seq_one_letter_code
_entity_poly.pdbx_strand_id
1 'polypeptide(L)'
;MKRGLENIRDPLRRKYISLVLRGTEEEFGDSLISFAVYGSVARGDEERGSDTDVLLVLDVKLGYGERCRRLGRVLSRVYKSEVARELAEEGYNLFVESSTLST
;
A
#
# COMPACT_ATOMS: atom_id res chain seq x y z
N MET A 1 10.52 4.41 12.04
CA MET A 1 10.49 3.84 10.67
C MET A 1 11.22 4.78 9.72
N LYS A 2 12.15 4.30 8.88
CA LYS A 2 12.70 5.13 7.79
C LYS A 2 11.57 5.41 6.80
N ARG A 3 11.40 6.67 6.40
CA ARG A 3 10.46 7.06 5.36
C ARG A 3 11.24 7.21 4.06
N GLY A 4 10.76 6.56 3.01
CA GLY A 4 11.39 6.53 1.69
C GLY A 4 10.40 6.78 0.55
N LEU A 5 9.15 7.16 0.86
CA LEU A 5 8.08 7.36 -0.12
C LEU A 5 8.37 8.56 -1.04
N GLU A 6 9.21 9.51 -0.62
CA GLU A 6 9.69 10.60 -1.45
C GLU A 6 10.43 10.12 -2.71
N ASN A 7 10.92 8.88 -2.72
CA ASN A 7 11.58 8.27 -3.88
C ASN A 7 10.59 7.72 -4.93
N ILE A 8 9.29 7.60 -4.61
CA ILE A 8 8.27 7.24 -5.60
C ILE A 8 8.14 8.41 -6.58
N ARG A 9 8.40 8.17 -7.87
CA ARG A 9 8.52 9.22 -8.90
C ARG A 9 7.21 9.98 -9.11
N ASP A 10 6.11 9.26 -9.31
CA ASP A 10 4.81 9.86 -9.57
C ASP A 10 4.18 10.47 -8.28
N PRO A 11 3.83 11.78 -8.28
CA PRO A 11 3.30 12.44 -7.09
C PRO A 11 1.88 12.00 -6.70
N LEU A 12 1.03 11.65 -7.66
CA LEU A 12 -0.33 11.14 -7.39
C LEU A 12 -0.24 9.74 -6.79
N ARG A 13 0.60 8.87 -7.37
CA ARG A 13 0.85 7.53 -6.85
C ARG A 13 1.49 7.59 -5.46
N ARG A 14 2.42 8.51 -5.22
CA ARG A 14 3.00 8.75 -3.89
C ARG A 14 1.95 9.15 -2.85
N LYS A 15 1.03 10.06 -3.21
CA LYS A 15 -0.09 10.49 -2.36
C LYS A 15 -1.01 9.31 -2.03
N TYR A 16 -1.31 8.48 -3.03
CA TYR A 16 -2.11 7.27 -2.88
C TYR A 16 -1.46 6.23 -1.95
N ILE A 17 -0.19 5.89 -2.18
CA ILE A 17 0.57 4.96 -1.33
C ILE A 17 0.66 5.47 0.11
N SER A 18 0.78 6.78 0.30
CA SER A 18 0.78 7.38 1.63
C SER A 18 -0.53 7.15 2.37
N LEU A 19 -1.68 7.11 1.68
CA LEU A 19 -2.96 6.74 2.29
C LEU A 19 -3.03 5.25 2.63
N VAL A 20 -2.53 4.38 1.76
CA VAL A 20 -2.43 2.94 2.03
C VAL A 20 -1.57 2.68 3.26
N LEU A 21 -0.40 3.32 3.35
CA LEU A 21 0.49 3.21 4.49
C LEU A 21 -0.20 3.66 5.78
N ARG A 22 -0.79 4.86 5.81
CA ARG A 22 -1.49 5.37 7.00
C ARG A 22 -2.61 4.44 7.46
N GLY A 23 -3.45 3.98 6.54
CA GLY A 23 -4.52 3.05 6.88
C GLY A 23 -3.99 1.69 7.38
N THR A 24 -2.81 1.27 6.93
CA THR A 24 -2.14 0.06 7.40
C THR A 24 -1.53 0.27 8.78
N GLU A 25 -0.89 1.42 9.04
CA GLU A 25 -0.41 1.83 10.36
C GLU A 25 -1.57 1.89 11.37
N GLU A 26 -2.73 2.41 10.99
CA GLU A 26 -3.93 2.45 11.84
C GLU A 26 -4.51 1.05 12.14
N GLU A 27 -4.49 0.14 11.17
CA GLU A 27 -5.09 -1.21 11.33
C GLU A 27 -4.20 -2.17 12.11
N PHE A 28 -2.87 -2.07 11.95
CA PHE A 28 -1.91 -3.01 12.57
C PHE A 28 -1.09 -2.39 13.71
N GLY A 29 -1.06 -1.06 13.85
CA GLY A 29 -0.39 -0.36 14.94
C GLY A 29 1.07 -0.78 15.11
N ASP A 30 1.46 -1.00 16.36
CA ASP A 30 2.81 -1.44 16.72
C ASP A 30 3.21 -2.80 16.14
N SER A 31 2.23 -3.59 15.68
CA SER A 31 2.50 -4.86 15.01
C SER A 31 3.00 -4.68 13.57
N LEU A 32 2.86 -3.48 12.98
CA LEU A 32 3.44 -3.18 11.67
C LEU A 32 4.94 -2.86 11.82
N ILE A 33 5.78 -3.86 11.56
CA ILE A 33 7.23 -3.71 11.63
C ILE A 33 7.77 -2.95 10.41
N SER A 34 7.25 -3.27 9.23
CA SER A 34 7.67 -2.63 7.98
C SER A 34 6.58 -2.64 6.92
N PHE A 35 6.55 -1.55 6.15
CA PHE A 35 5.80 -1.41 4.90
C PHE A 35 6.80 -1.05 3.81
N ALA A 36 7.02 -1.95 2.85
CA ALA A 36 7.97 -1.74 1.77
C ALA A 36 7.24 -1.77 0.42
N VAL A 37 7.39 -0.71 -0.37
CA VAL A 37 6.98 -0.72 -1.77
C VAL A 37 8.10 -1.35 -2.58
N TYR A 38 7.76 -2.27 -3.49
CA TYR A 38 8.69 -2.85 -4.44
C TYR A 38 8.08 -2.80 -5.85
N GLY A 39 8.61 -3.58 -6.78
CA GLY A 39 8.09 -3.60 -8.14
C GLY A 39 8.43 -2.33 -8.93
N SER A 40 7.67 -2.08 -9.99
CA SER A 40 8.00 -1.00 -10.93
C SER A 40 7.88 0.39 -10.31
N VAL A 41 6.84 0.57 -9.49
CA VAL A 41 6.57 1.80 -8.75
C VAL A 41 7.72 2.22 -7.84
N ALA A 42 8.43 1.26 -7.23
CA ALA A 42 9.60 1.56 -6.42
C ALA A 42 10.85 1.88 -7.24
N ARG A 43 10.97 1.36 -8.47
CA ARG A 43 12.13 1.55 -9.35
C ARG A 43 12.03 2.81 -10.22
N GLY A 44 10.84 3.37 -10.40
CA GLY A 44 10.63 4.53 -11.26
C GLY A 44 10.40 4.21 -12.74
N ASP A 45 10.19 2.92 -13.06
CA ASP A 45 9.84 2.37 -14.38
C ASP A 45 8.34 2.04 -14.49
N GLU A 46 7.50 2.65 -13.65
CA GLU A 46 6.06 2.45 -13.66
C GLU A 46 5.35 3.14 -14.83
N GLU A 47 4.24 2.52 -15.25
CA GLU A 47 3.24 3.11 -16.13
C GLU A 47 1.93 3.32 -15.35
N ARG A 48 0.96 4.03 -15.95
CA ARG A 48 -0.35 4.24 -15.31
C ARG A 48 -1.04 2.91 -14.96
N GLY A 49 -0.91 1.92 -15.84
CA GLY A 49 -1.47 0.57 -15.63
C GLY A 49 -0.75 -0.30 -14.60
N SER A 50 0.44 0.11 -14.10
CA SER A 50 1.20 -0.71 -13.14
C SER A 50 0.47 -0.86 -11.81
N ASP A 51 0.48 -2.08 -11.29
CA ASP A 51 0.09 -2.41 -9.92
C ASP A 51 1.01 -1.72 -8.91
N THR A 52 0.55 -1.61 -7.66
CA THR A 52 1.38 -1.16 -6.54
C THR A 52 1.73 -2.35 -5.66
N ASP A 53 2.97 -2.81 -5.74
CA ASP A 53 3.46 -3.96 -4.98
C ASP A 53 3.92 -3.56 -3.58
N VAL A 54 3.33 -4.18 -2.54
CA VAL A 54 3.66 -3.91 -1.13
C VAL A 54 4.00 -5.17 -0.36
N LEU A 55 5.08 -5.11 0.43
CA LEU A 55 5.47 -6.13 1.39
C LEU A 55 5.21 -5.61 2.80
N LEU A 56 4.35 -6.31 3.53
CA LEU A 56 4.08 -6.06 4.94
C LEU A 56 4.85 -7.06 5.79
N VAL A 57 5.62 -6.55 6.75
CA VAL A 57 6.24 -7.34 7.82
C VAL A 57 5.49 -7.06 9.10
N LEU A 58 4.92 -8.11 9.69
CA LEU A 58 4.01 -8.02 10.83
C LEU A 58 4.49 -8.89 12.00
N ASP A 59 4.48 -8.36 13.21
CA ASP A 59 4.67 -9.12 14.45
C ASP A 59 3.29 -9.47 15.02
N VAL A 60 2.66 -10.50 14.44
CA VAL A 60 1.29 -10.92 14.80
C VAL A 60 1.14 -12.43 14.76
N LYS A 61 0.39 -12.97 15.72
CA LYS A 61 -0.06 -14.38 15.73
C LYS A 61 -1.36 -14.58 14.93
N LEU A 62 -1.51 -13.89 13.81
CA LEU A 62 -2.68 -13.99 12.94
C LEU A 62 -2.39 -14.92 11.75
N GLY A 63 -3.34 -15.79 11.42
CA GLY A 63 -3.27 -16.59 10.19
C GLY A 63 -3.33 -15.69 8.94
N TYR A 64 -2.77 -16.18 7.83
CA TYR A 64 -2.67 -15.44 6.57
C TYR A 64 -4.01 -14.82 6.12
N GLY A 65 -5.09 -15.60 6.16
CA GLY A 65 -6.42 -15.13 5.75
C GLY A 65 -6.93 -13.95 6.59
N GLU A 66 -6.67 -13.95 7.91
CA GLU A 66 -7.06 -12.82 8.76
C GLU A 66 -6.24 -11.57 8.44
N ARG A 67 -4.92 -11.71 8.20
CA ARG A 67 -4.06 -10.59 7.78
C ARG A 67 -4.56 -9.98 6.47
N CYS A 68 -4.87 -10.81 5.47
CA CYS A 68 -5.45 -10.37 4.20
C CYS A 68 -6.81 -9.70 4.40
N ARG A 69 -7.68 -10.24 5.27
CA ARG A 69 -8.98 -9.63 5.57
C ARG A 69 -8.84 -8.24 6.20
N ARG A 70 -7.91 -8.07 7.14
CA ARG A 70 -7.64 -6.78 7.78
C ARG A 70 -7.12 -5.75 6.77
N LEU A 71 -6.12 -6.13 5.96
CA LEU A 71 -5.62 -5.28 4.89
C LEU A 71 -6.71 -4.96 3.85
N GLY A 72 -7.57 -5.92 3.52
CA GLY A 72 -8.71 -5.71 2.63
C GLY A 72 -9.67 -4.63 3.13
N ARG A 73 -9.88 -4.52 4.46
CA ARG A 73 -10.67 -3.41 5.04
C ARG A 73 -9.97 -2.06 4.85
N VAL A 74 -8.65 -2.01 5.02
CA VAL A 74 -7.86 -0.80 4.76
C VAL A 74 -8.02 -0.38 3.30
N LEU A 75 -7.75 -1.29 2.36
CA LEU A 75 -7.84 -1.00 0.93
C LEU A 75 -9.26 -0.59 0.51
N SER A 76 -10.30 -1.22 1.07
CA SER A 76 -11.69 -0.83 0.81
C SER A 76 -12.01 0.61 1.24
N ARG A 77 -11.40 1.09 2.35
CA ARG A 77 -11.52 2.49 2.77
C ARG A 77 -10.74 3.41 1.84
N VAL A 78 -9.51 3.05 1.49
CA VAL A 78 -8.64 3.86 0.61
C VAL A 78 -9.25 4.00 -0.79
N TYR A 79 -9.83 2.95 -1.36
CA TYR A 79 -10.49 2.97 -2.68
C TYR A 79 -11.68 3.94 -2.76
N LYS A 80 -12.25 4.34 -1.61
CA LYS A 80 -13.34 5.32 -1.54
C LYS A 80 -12.85 6.76 -1.31
N SER A 81 -11.53 6.97 -1.25
CA SER A 81 -10.97 8.30 -1.03
C SER A 81 -10.97 9.15 -2.31
N GLU A 82 -10.99 10.47 -2.14
CA GLU A 82 -10.86 11.42 -3.27
C GLU A 82 -9.56 11.20 -4.06
N VAL A 83 -8.49 10.76 -3.40
CA VAL A 83 -7.22 10.46 -4.07
C VAL A 83 -7.35 9.23 -4.97
N ALA A 84 -8.02 8.17 -4.52
CA ALA A 84 -8.27 7.01 -5.35
C ALA A 84 -9.16 7.36 -6.57
N ARG A 85 -10.15 8.24 -6.37
CA ARG A 85 -10.99 8.76 -7.46
C ARG A 85 -10.16 9.55 -8.48
N GLU A 86 -9.31 10.46 -8.02
CA GLU A 86 -8.39 11.25 -8.86
C GLU A 86 -7.48 10.34 -9.70
N LEU A 87 -6.88 9.31 -9.09
CA LEU A 87 -6.06 8.33 -9.81
C LEU A 87 -6.88 7.55 -10.85
N ALA A 88 -8.09 7.10 -10.51
CA ALA A 88 -8.94 6.36 -11.44
C ALA A 88 -9.35 7.21 -12.65
N GLU A 89 -9.69 8.49 -12.43
CA GLU A 89 -10.04 9.45 -13.49
C GLU A 89 -8.86 9.70 -14.44
N GLU A 90 -7.64 9.70 -13.91
CA GLU A 90 -6.41 9.80 -14.70
C GLU A 90 -5.95 8.46 -15.34
N GLY A 91 -6.72 7.38 -15.15
CA GLY A 91 -6.46 6.07 -15.75
C GLY A 91 -5.37 5.25 -15.05
N TYR A 92 -5.08 5.53 -13.78
CA TYR A 92 -4.17 4.71 -12.99
C TYR A 92 -4.85 3.42 -12.53
N ASN A 93 -4.06 2.35 -12.47
CA ASN A 93 -4.44 1.12 -11.79
C ASN A 93 -4.33 1.33 -10.27
N LEU A 94 -5.42 1.07 -9.56
CA LEU A 94 -5.52 1.22 -8.10
C LEU A 94 -5.16 -0.06 -7.34
N PHE A 95 -4.92 -1.17 -8.03
CA PHE A 95 -4.67 -2.44 -7.38
C PHE A 95 -3.37 -2.40 -6.56
N VAL A 96 -3.50 -2.82 -5.30
CA VAL A 96 -2.37 -3.00 -4.39
C VAL A 96 -2.15 -4.50 -4.22
N GLU A 97 -1.10 -5.01 -4.87
CA GLU A 97 -0.67 -6.38 -4.67
C GLU A 97 0.11 -6.47 -3.36
N SER A 98 -0.32 -7.37 -2.46
CA SER A 98 0.24 -7.43 -1.10
C SER A 98 0.77 -8.81 -0.75
N SER A 99 2.01 -8.83 -0.25
CA SER A 99 2.61 -9.99 0.40
C SER A 99 2.72 -9.71 1.90
N THR A 100 2.34 -10.68 2.75
CA THR A 100 2.43 -10.53 4.21
C THR A 100 3.33 -11.59 4.83
N LEU A 101 4.41 -11.14 5.48
CA LEU A 101 5.29 -11.96 6.29
C LEU A 101 4.96 -11.74 7.77
N SER A 102 4.82 -12.82 8.52
CA SER A 102 4.67 -12.78 9.98
C SER A 102 5.92 -13.38 10.62
N THR A 103 6.54 -12.65 11.54
CA THR A 103 7.69 -13.10 12.33
C THR A 103 7.28 -13.58 13.72
#